data_AF-A0A7K9DTM2-F1
#
_entry.id   AF-A0A7K9DTM2-F1
#
_cell.length_a   1.000
_cell.length_b   1.000
_cell.length_c   1.000
_cell.angle_alpha   90.00
_cell.angle_beta   90.00
_cell.angle_gamma   90.00
#
_symmetry.space_group_name_H-M   'P 1'
#
loop_
_entity.id
_entity.type
_entity.pdbx_description
1 polymer ?
#
loop_
_entity_poly.entity_id
_entity_poly.type
_entity_poly.pdbx_seq_one_letter_code
_entity_poly.pdbx_strand_id
1 'polypeptide(L)' 'QKAWCRIRDGQCEPLVETTNPTRDWNTKLATKGKVTIEDNPTHRIVSINMSNLQTEDSGTYSCA' A
#
# COMPACT_ATOMS: atom_id res chain seq x y z
N GLN A 1 8.38 0.19 -7.85
CA GLN A 1 7.97 0.14 -6.43
C GLN A 1 6.78 1.08 -6.28
N LYS A 2 5.76 0.65 -5.55
CA LYS A 2 4.57 1.43 -5.20
C LYS A 2 4.41 1.33 -3.69
N ALA A 3 4.02 2.43 -3.07
CA ALA A 3 3.86 2.51 -1.62
C ALA A 3 2.47 3.04 -1.27
N TRP A 4 1.95 2.56 -0.14
CA TRP A 4 0.84 3.19 0.55
C TRP A 4 1.36 3.85 1.81
N CYS A 5 1.20 5.17 1.90
CA CYS A 5 1.69 5.95 3.03
C CYS A 5 0.59 6.71 3.74
N ARG A 6 0.82 6.92 5.04
CA ARG A 6 0.04 7.85 5.84
C ARG A 6 0.73 9.20 5.81
N ILE A 7 -0.04 10.26 5.65
CA ILE A 7 0.49 11.62 5.70
C ILE A 7 0.54 12.07 7.17
N ARG A 8 1.73 12.42 7.65
CA ARG A 8 1.97 13.04 8.96
C ARG A 8 2.86 14.25 8.77
N ASP A 9 2.47 15.39 9.33
CA ASP A 9 3.22 16.66 9.23
C ASP A 9 3.63 17.03 7.78
N GLY A 10 2.76 16.71 6.82
CA GLY A 10 3.00 16.92 5.38
C GLY A 10 3.96 15.92 4.72
N GLN A 11 4.47 14.93 5.47
CA GLN A 11 5.37 13.89 4.99
C GLN A 11 4.65 12.57 4.79
N CYS A 12 5.06 11.82 3.76
CA CYS A 12 4.56 10.50 3.44
C CYS A 12 5.37 9.45 4.22
N GLU A 13 4.73 8.81 5.21
CA GLU A 13 5.31 7.72 6.00
C GLU A 13 4.82 6.36 5.44
N PRO A 14 5.69 5.55 4.80
CA PRO A 14 5.27 4.30 4.18
C PRO A 14 4.76 3.27 5.20
N LEU A 15 3.53 2.79 4.99
CA LEU A 15 2.95 1.71 5.78
C LEU A 15 3.24 0.34 5.16
N VAL A 16 3.19 0.25 3.83
CA VAL A 16 3.50 -0.95 3.06
C VAL A 16 4.04 -0.56 1.70
N GLU A 17 4.96 -1.36 1.16
CA GLU A 17 5.57 -1.13 -0.15
C GLU A 17 5.67 -2.44 -0.92
N THR A 18 5.41 -2.39 -2.22
CA THR A 18 5.66 -3.53 -3.11
C THR A 18 7.16 -3.74 -3.26
N THR A 19 7.67 -4.95 -3.05
CA THR A 19 9.05 -5.29 -3.41
C THR A 19 9.15 -5.71 -4.88
N ASN A 20 10.38 -5.88 -5.39
CA ASN A 20 10.58 -6.43 -6.73
C ASN A 20 9.96 -7.83 -6.82
N PRO A 21 9.32 -8.17 -7.96
CA PRO A 21 8.62 -9.44 -8.08
C PRO A 21 9.63 -10.58 -7.95
N THR A 22 9.38 -11.48 -7.01
CA THR A 22 10.23 -12.68 -6.85
C THR A 22 9.83 -13.78 -7.81
N ARG A 23 8.58 -13.81 -8.33
CA ARG A 23 8.08 -14.86 -9.24
C ARG A 23 6.98 -14.46 -10.23
N ASP A 24 6.10 -13.53 -9.88
CA ASP A 24 4.98 -13.12 -10.75
C ASP A 24 5.15 -11.65 -11.20
N TRP A 25 5.20 -11.44 -12.50
CA TRP A 25 5.36 -10.13 -13.12
C TRP A 25 4.03 -9.38 -13.26
N ASN A 26 2.91 -10.09 -13.16
CA ASN A 26 1.57 -9.57 -13.44
C ASN A 26 0.92 -8.88 -12.26
N THR A 27 1.32 -9.23 -11.03
CA THR A 27 0.78 -8.62 -9.81
C THR A 27 1.87 -8.58 -8.75
N LYS A 28 2.04 -7.43 -8.11
CA LYS A 28 2.93 -7.29 -6.94
C LYS A 28 2.08 -7.11 -5.71
N LEU A 29 2.22 -8.04 -4.77
CA LEU A 29 1.48 -8.06 -3.52
C LEU A 29 2.44 -7.90 -2.35
N ALA A 30 2.15 -6.98 -1.44
CA ALA A 30 2.86 -6.87 -0.18
C ALA A 30 1.89 -6.60 0.97
N THR A 31 2.17 -7.20 2.12
CA THR A 31 1.37 -7.03 3.34
C THR A 31 2.29 -6.64 4.48
N LYS A 32 1.92 -5.62 5.23
CA LYS A 32 2.59 -5.22 6.48
C LYS A 32 1.54 -4.85 7.52
N GLY A 33 1.50 -5.62 8.61
CA GLY A 33 0.46 -5.50 9.62
C GLY A 33 -0.93 -5.72 9.01
N LYS A 34 -1.81 -4.74 9.18
CA LYS A 34 -3.20 -4.76 8.69
C LYS A 34 -3.39 -4.20 7.29
N VAL A 35 -2.31 -3.80 6.62
CA VAL A 35 -2.37 -3.15 5.30
C VAL A 35 -1.75 -4.07 4.25
N THR A 36 -2.49 -4.28 3.16
CA THR A 36 -2.04 -4.97 1.96
C THR A 36 -2.13 -4.03 0.78
N ILE A 37 -1.06 -3.99 -0.03
CA ILE A 37 -1.00 -3.31 -1.32
C ILE A 37 -0.89 -4.37 -2.43
N GLU A 38 -1.77 -4.24 -3.41
CA GLU A 38 -1.75 -5.02 -4.65
C GLU A 38 -1.59 -4.06 -5.82
N ASP A 39 -0.47 -4.16 -6.54
CA ASP A 39 -0.20 -3.45 -7.79
C ASP A 39 -0.46 -4.42 -8.95
N ASN A 40 -1.49 -4.15 -9.75
CA ASN A 40 -1.83 -4.87 -10.98
C ASN A 40 -1.46 -3.99 -12.18
N PRO A 41 -0.26 -4.17 -12.78
CA PRO A 41 0.19 -3.34 -13.89
C PRO A 41 -0.61 -3.55 -15.17
N THR A 42 -1.21 -4.73 -15.36
CA THR A 42 -2.02 -5.07 -16.53
C THR A 42 -3.28 -4.20 -16.60
N HIS A 43 -3.98 -4.05 -15.47
CA HIS A 43 -5.18 -3.21 -15.38
C HIS A 43 -4.89 -1.78 -14.95
N ARG A 44 -3.64 -1.46 -14.59
CA ARG A 44 -3.20 -0.15 -14.07
C ARG A 44 -3.97 0.27 -12.81
N ILE A 45 -4.27 -0.70 -11.96
CA ILE A 45 -4.98 -0.50 -10.70
C ILE A 45 -4.04 -0.84 -9.55
N VAL A 46 -4.03 0.03 -8.54
CA VAL A 46 -3.43 -0.28 -7.23
C VAL A 46 -4.58 -0.41 -6.24
N SER A 47 -4.71 -1.58 -5.64
CA SER A 47 -5.71 -1.87 -4.63
C SER A 47 -5.07 -1.87 -3.25
N ILE A 48 -5.69 -1.16 -2.30
CA ILE A 48 -5.27 -1.13 -0.91
C ILE A 48 -6.36 -1.79 -0.07
N ASN A 49 -5.98 -2.79 0.70
CA ASN A 49 -6.85 -3.41 1.70
C ASN A 49 -6.34 -3.08 3.11
N MET A 50 -7.18 -2.47 3.93
CA MET A 50 -6.90 -2.17 5.33
C MET A 50 -7.94 -2.87 6.20
N SER A 51 -7.51 -3.85 7.00
CA SER A 51 -8.40 -4.64 7.86
C SER A 51 -8.36 -4.15 9.31
N ASN A 52 -9.39 -4.48 10.09
CA ASN A 52 -9.46 -4.17 11.53
C ASN A 52 -9.18 -2.69 11.87
N LEU A 53 -9.72 -1.77 11.05
CA LEU A 53 -9.57 -0.33 11.26
C LEU A 53 -10.10 0.10 12.63
N GLN A 54 -9.35 0.98 13.28
CA GLN A 54 -9.68 1.61 14.56
C GLN A 54 -9.70 3.14 14.39
N THR A 55 -10.22 3.85 15.40
CA THR A 55 -10.32 5.32 15.36
C THR A 55 -8.95 5.99 15.11
N GLU A 56 -7.87 5.45 15.67
CA GLU A 56 -6.51 5.96 15.50
C GLU A 56 -5.95 5.82 14.07
N ASP A 57 -6.59 5.04 13.21
CA ASP A 57 -6.24 4.96 11.78
C ASP A 57 -6.83 6.10 10.96
N SER A 58 -7.69 6.92 11.53
CA SER A 58 -8.26 8.07 10.82
C SER A 58 -7.16 9.02 10.36
N GLY A 59 -7.18 9.45 9.10
CA GLY A 59 -6.18 10.37 8.57
C GLY A 59 -6.15 10.44 7.05
N THR A 60 -5.18 11.19 6.54
CA THR A 60 -4.93 11.28 5.10
C THR A 60 -3.90 10.23 4.70
N TYR A 61 -4.17 9.58 3.57
CA TYR A 61 -3.31 8.57 2.98
C TYR A 61 -3.04 8.90 1.52
N SER A 62 -1.89 8.46 1.02
CA SER A 62 -1.51 8.64 -0.37
C SER A 62 -0.85 7.40 -0.94
N CYS A 63 -1.05 7.21 -2.23
CA CYS A 63 -0.19 6.35 -3.04
C CYS A 63 1.09 7.14 -3.38
N ALA A 64 2.24 6.46 -3.41
CA ALA A 64 3.54 7.00 -3.80
C ALA A 64 4.31 6.04 -4.73
#